data_AF-A0A0F8LLJ2-F1
#
_entry.id   AF-A0A0F8LLJ2-F1
#
_cell.length_a   1.000
_cell.length_b   1.000
_cell.length_c   1.000
_cell.angle_alpha   90.00
_cell.angle_beta   90.00
_cell.angle_gamma   90.00
#
_symmetry.space_group_name_H-M   'P 1'
#
loop_
_entity.id
_entity.type
_entity.pdbx_description
1 polymer ?
#
loop_
_entity_poly.entity_id
_entity_poly.type
_entity_poly.pdbx_seq_one_letter_code
_entity_poly.pdbx_strand_id
1 'polypeptide(L)'
;MSRKPVTVKTESQYIVKADRELAELLGVEEGSEINNRTVRLYAGDTVFVHAKSLAPLERMPQTMRDQLMRADIPIGRILRTHNLETCLLYTSPSPRD
;
A
#
# COMPACT_ATOMS: atom_id res chain seq x y z
N MET A 1 -5.69 -25.25 -15.91
CA MET A 1 -6.22 -23.99 -15.36
C MET A 1 -5.64 -22.83 -16.16
N SER A 2 -6.45 -22.03 -16.84
CA SER A 2 -5.93 -20.81 -17.49
C SER A 2 -5.59 -19.78 -16.40
N ARG A 3 -4.30 -19.42 -16.30
CA ARG A 3 -3.87 -18.35 -15.40
C ARG A 3 -4.37 -17.02 -15.97
N LYS A 4 -5.48 -16.50 -15.43
CA LYS A 4 -5.94 -15.15 -15.75
C LYS A 4 -4.91 -14.14 -15.22
N PRO A 5 -4.58 -13.08 -15.98
CA PRO A 5 -3.66 -12.04 -15.51
C PRO A 5 -4.26 -11.33 -14.30
N VAL A 6 -3.40 -10.98 -13.33
CA VAL A 6 -3.81 -10.21 -12.16
C VAL A 6 -3.82 -8.72 -12.52
N THR A 7 -4.93 -8.05 -12.28
CA THR A 7 -5.07 -6.59 -12.46
C THR A 7 -5.23 -5.93 -11.09
N VAL A 8 -4.50 -4.85 -10.85
CA VAL A 8 -4.62 -4.03 -9.64
C VAL A 8 -5.46 -2.81 -9.97
N LYS A 9 -6.50 -2.55 -9.19
CA LYS A 9 -7.27 -1.29 -9.26
C LYS A 9 -7.13 -0.56 -7.93
N THR A 10 -6.76 0.70 -7.99
CA THR A 10 -6.70 1.59 -6.82
C THR A 10 -8.12 2.07 -6.52
N GLU A 11 -8.62 1.78 -5.32
CA GLU A 11 -9.94 2.25 -4.86
C GLU A 11 -9.83 3.64 -4.22
N SER A 12 -8.80 3.84 -3.41
CA SER A 12 -8.57 5.13 -2.75
C SER A 12 -7.08 5.32 -2.48
N GLN A 13 -6.64 6.57 -2.57
CA GLN A 13 -5.31 6.98 -2.12
C GLN A 13 -5.38 8.40 -1.59
N TYR A 14 -4.88 8.61 -0.37
CA TYR A 14 -4.80 9.92 0.26
C TYR A 14 -3.67 9.96 1.30
N ILE A 15 -3.27 11.15 1.69
CA ILE A 15 -2.30 11.37 2.77
C ILE A 15 -3.08 11.48 4.08
N VAL A 16 -2.63 10.74 5.10
CA VAL A 16 -3.08 10.89 6.48
C VAL A 16 -1.91 11.33 7.36
N LYS A 17 -2.22 12.07 8.42
CA LYS A 17 -1.27 12.37 9.48
C LYS A 17 -1.27 11.19 10.45
N ALA A 18 -0.09 10.71 10.84
CA ALA A 18 0.02 9.64 11.82
C ALA A 18 -0.54 10.10 13.17
N ASP A 19 -1.53 9.40 13.68
CA ASP A 19 -1.87 9.48 15.10
C ASP A 19 -0.83 8.70 15.93
N ARG A 20 -0.93 8.77 17.25
CA ARG A 20 0.04 8.11 18.14
C ARG A 20 0.18 6.61 17.88
N GLU A 21 -0.91 5.89 17.67
CA GLU A 21 -0.87 4.43 17.44
C GLU A 21 -0.20 4.10 16.09
N LEU A 22 -0.55 4.84 15.03
CA LEU A 22 0.03 4.66 13.72
C LEU A 22 1.51 5.09 13.68
N ALA A 23 1.86 6.13 14.43
CA ALA A 23 3.22 6.60 14.59
C ALA A 23 4.08 5.54 15.27
N GLU A 24 3.61 4.96 16.38
CA GLU A 24 4.28 3.85 17.07
C GLU A 24 4.41 2.62 16.16
N LEU A 25 3.34 2.23 15.44
CA LEU A 25 3.33 1.07 14.53
C LEU A 25 4.34 1.20 13.39
N LEU A 26 4.45 2.39 12.79
CA LEU A 26 5.36 2.65 11.68
C LEU A 26 6.74 3.15 12.17
N GLY A 27 6.87 3.40 13.48
CA GLY A 27 8.06 3.93 14.14
C GLY A 27 8.39 5.38 13.79
N VAL A 28 7.42 6.18 13.33
CA VAL A 28 7.58 7.58 12.89
C VAL A 28 7.10 8.57 13.95
N GLU A 29 7.23 9.87 13.71
CA GLU A 29 6.69 10.89 14.61
C GLU A 29 5.17 11.05 14.45
N GLU A 30 4.50 11.47 15.53
CA GLU A 30 3.10 11.85 15.47
C GLU A 30 2.95 13.07 14.54
N GLY A 31 1.99 13.00 13.62
CA GLY A 31 1.82 14.01 12.57
C GLY A 31 2.64 13.76 11.29
N SER A 32 3.48 12.72 11.23
CA SER A 32 4.17 12.34 9.99
C SER A 32 3.18 12.00 8.86
N GLU A 33 3.56 12.31 7.61
CA GLU A 33 2.71 12.07 6.45
C GLU A 33 2.80 10.63 5.97
N ILE A 34 1.66 9.95 5.99
CA ILE A 34 1.53 8.56 5.58
C ILE A 34 0.66 8.48 4.33
N ASN A 35 1.17 7.83 3.29
CA ASN A 35 0.37 7.44 2.15
C ASN A 35 -0.52 6.26 2.56
N ASN A 36 -1.83 6.47 2.55
CA ASN A 36 -2.83 5.44 2.77
C ASN A 36 -3.47 5.09 1.42
N ARG A 37 -3.17 3.89 0.93
CA ARG A 37 -3.66 3.39 -0.36
C ARG A 37 -4.41 2.08 -0.17
N THR A 38 -5.61 2.01 -0.72
CA THR A 38 -6.44 0.81 -0.76
C THR A 38 -6.60 0.36 -2.21
N VAL A 39 -6.37 -0.93 -2.45
CA VAL A 39 -6.42 -1.53 -3.78
C VAL A 39 -7.20 -2.85 -3.75
N ARG A 40 -7.72 -3.23 -4.92
CA ARG A 40 -8.24 -4.57 -5.19
C ARG A 40 -7.47 -5.26 -6.28
N LEU A 41 -7.19 -6.54 -6.07
CA LEU A 41 -6.55 -7.39 -7.06
C LEU A 41 -7.61 -8.33 -7.65
N TYR A 42 -7.72 -8.27 -8.97
CA TYR A 42 -8.68 -9.03 -9.77
C TYR A 42 -7.96 -10.09 -10.57
N ALA A 43 -8.61 -11.23 -10.79
CA ALA A 43 -8.24 -12.15 -11.88
C ALA A 43 -9.48 -12.45 -12.72
N GLY A 44 -9.60 -11.75 -13.87
CA GLY A 44 -10.89 -11.60 -14.56
C GLY A 44 -11.83 -10.71 -13.76
N ASP A 45 -13.08 -11.14 -13.60
CA ASP A 45 -14.12 -10.36 -12.90
C ASP A 45 -14.19 -10.62 -11.40
N THR A 46 -13.38 -11.54 -10.89
CA THR A 46 -13.37 -11.92 -9.46
C THR A 46 -12.32 -11.13 -8.69
N VAL A 47 -12.72 -10.54 -7.56
CA VAL A 47 -11.80 -9.94 -6.59
C VAL A 47 -11.21 -11.04 -5.71
N PHE A 48 -9.88 -11.15 -5.68
CA PHE A 48 -9.17 -12.12 -4.85
C PHE A 48 -8.58 -11.49 -3.59
N VAL A 49 -8.13 -10.24 -3.69
CA VAL A 49 -7.46 -9.55 -2.59
C VAL A 49 -7.99 -8.14 -2.48
N HIS A 50 -8.29 -7.74 -1.25
CA HIS A 50 -8.49 -6.35 -0.86
C HIS A 50 -7.32 -5.99 0.07
N ALA A 51 -6.49 -5.05 -0.36
CA ALA A 51 -5.26 -4.72 0.34
C ALA A 51 -5.21 -3.23 0.67
N LYS A 52 -4.79 -2.93 1.90
CA LYS A 52 -4.50 -1.58 2.37
C LYS A 52 -3.01 -1.49 2.67
N SER A 53 -2.36 -0.44 2.19
CA SER A 53 -0.95 -0.15 2.45
C SER A 53 -0.80 1.21 3.10
N LEU A 54 0.03 1.28 4.13
CA LEU A 54 0.40 2.49 4.86
C LEU A 54 1.91 2.70 4.69
N ALA A 55 2.30 3.82 4.09
CA ALA A 55 3.70 4.08 3.79
C ALA A 55 4.12 5.48 4.26
N PRO A 56 5.05 5.60 5.23
CA PRO A 56 5.60 6.88 5.63
C PRO A 56 6.36 7.55 4.48
N LEU A 57 5.97 8.78 4.13
CA LEU A 57 6.57 9.49 3.01
C LEU A 57 7.98 10.01 3.35
N GLU A 58 8.22 10.38 4.61
CA GLU A 58 9.49 10.96 5.08
C GLU A 58 10.69 10.03 4.93
N ARG A 59 10.48 8.71 4.96
CA ARG A 59 11.54 7.69 4.87
C ARG A 59 11.91 7.30 3.44
N MET A 60 11.17 7.80 2.47
CA MET A 60 11.31 7.39 1.07
C MET A 60 12.22 8.36 0.31
N PRO A 61 13.10 7.85 -0.57
CA PRO A 61 13.74 8.67 -1.59
C PRO A 61 12.69 9.42 -2.41
N GLN A 62 13.00 10.64 -2.82
CA GLN A 62 12.05 11.51 -3.53
C GLN A 62 11.47 10.85 -4.79
N THR A 63 12.30 10.15 -5.57
CA THR A 63 11.86 9.41 -6.76
C THR A 63 10.84 8.32 -6.45
N MET A 64 11.00 7.63 -5.32
CA MET A 64 10.05 6.62 -4.87
C MET A 64 8.75 7.26 -4.39
N ARG A 65 8.84 8.37 -3.64
CA ARG A 65 7.69 9.14 -3.18
C ARG A 65 6.84 9.58 -4.38
N ASP A 66 7.44 10.13 -5.42
CA ASP A 66 6.73 10.59 -6.62
C ASP A 66 6.03 9.42 -7.33
N GLN A 67 6.69 8.25 -7.44
CA GLN A 67 6.08 7.04 -8.00
C GLN A 67 4.95 6.49 -7.12
N LEU A 68 5.07 6.59 -5.79
CA LEU A 68 4.03 6.15 -4.85
C LEU A 68 2.83 7.10 -4.84
N MET A 69 3.03 8.38 -5.18
CA MET A 69 1.92 9.31 -5.34
C MET A 69 1.14 9.05 -6.63
N ARG A 70 1.76 8.42 -7.62
CA ARG A 70 1.13 7.98 -8.87
C ARG A 70 0.26 6.73 -8.65
N ALA A 71 -1.06 6.93 -8.65
CA ALA A 71 -2.06 5.89 -8.35
C ALA A 71 -2.14 4.76 -9.39
N ASP A 72 -1.55 4.94 -10.58
CA ASP A 72 -1.51 4.02 -11.71
C ASP A 72 -0.41 2.97 -11.60
N ILE A 73 0.60 3.16 -10.73
CA ILE A 73 1.71 2.23 -10.56
C ILE A 73 1.46 1.32 -9.35
N PRO A 74 1.38 -0.01 -9.52
CA PRO A 74 1.27 -0.94 -8.39
C PRO A 74 2.47 -0.81 -7.45
N ILE A 75 2.24 -0.79 -6.13
CA ILE A 75 3.32 -0.66 -5.14
C ILE A 75 4.35 -1.79 -5.31
N GLY A 76 3.91 -3.02 -5.56
CA GLY A 76 4.81 -4.15 -5.83
C GLY A 76 5.68 -3.98 -7.08
N ARG A 77 5.34 -3.08 -8.01
CA ARG A 77 6.22 -2.70 -9.14
C ARG A 77 7.24 -1.66 -8.70
N ILE A 78 6.82 -0.66 -7.90
CA ILE A 78 7.69 0.36 -7.33
C ILE A 78 8.79 -0.28 -6.47
N LEU A 79 8.39 -1.16 -5.54
CA LEU A 79 9.32 -1.87 -4.64
C LEU A 79 10.39 -2.64 -5.41
N ARG A 80 10.00 -3.33 -6.49
CA ARG A 80 10.93 -4.07 -7.36
C ARG A 80 11.92 -3.16 -8.08
N THR A 81 11.46 -2.01 -8.59
CA THR A 81 12.32 -1.03 -9.28
C THR A 81 13.41 -0.47 -8.37
N HIS A 82 13.14 -0.35 -7.06
CA HIS A 82 14.08 0.18 -6.07
C HIS A 82 14.83 -0.91 -5.30
N ASN A 83 14.72 -2.19 -5.69
CA ASN A 83 15.37 -3.33 -5.03
C ASN A 83 15.14 -3.37 -3.51
N LEU A 84 13.94 -2.99 -3.06
CA LEU A 84 13.63 -2.90 -1.63
C LEU A 84 13.28 -4.27 -1.06
N GLU A 85 13.96 -4.63 0.02
CA GLU A 85 13.50 -5.69 0.91
C GLU A 85 12.27 -5.20 1.67
N THR A 86 11.22 -6.02 1.70
CA THR A 86 9.95 -5.64 2.33
C THR A 86 9.45 -6.76 3.23
N CYS A 87 8.96 -6.37 4.41
CA CYS A 87 8.30 -7.28 5.34
C CYS A 87 6.81 -6.95 5.33
N LEU A 88 5.96 -7.93 4.99
CA LEU A 88 4.52 -7.77 4.97
C LEU A 88 3.93 -8.27 6.29
N LEU A 89 3.33 -7.36 7.05
CA LEU A 89 2.57 -7.73 8.24
C LEU A 89 1.14 -8.11 7.80
N TYR A 90 0.80 -9.39 7.94
CA TYR A 90 -0.57 -9.86 7.74
C TYR A 90 -1.38 -9.64 9.00
N THR A 91 -2.36 -8.75 8.93
CA THR A 91 -3.45 -8.72 9.90
C THR A 91 -4.61 -9.53 9.34
N SER A 92 -5.10 -10.49 10.14
CA SER A 92 -6.31 -11.25 9.80
C SER A 92 -7.44 -10.25 9.49
N PRO A 93 -8.28 -10.48 8.47
CA PRO A 93 -9.46 -9.65 8.27
C PRO A 93 -10.28 -9.69 9.57
N SER A 94 -10.69 -8.51 10.05
CA SER A 94 -11.72 -8.42 11.08
C SER A 94 -12.88 -9.32 10.65
N PRO A 95 -13.44 -10.17 11.55
CA PRO A 95 -14.72 -10.79 11.29
C PRO A 95 -15.66 -9.66 10.86
N ARG A 96 -16.31 -9.80 9.71
CA ARG A 96 -17.44 -8.93 9.40
C ARG A 96 -18.55 -9.37 10.36
N ASP A 97 -19.02 -8.44 11.17
CA ASP A 97 -20.31 -8.57 11.85
C ASP A 97 -21.44 -8.69 10.80
#